data_AF-A0A952QFX7-F1
#
_entry.id   AF-A0A952QFX7-F1
#
_cell.length_a   1.000
_cell.length_b   1.000
_cell.length_c   1.000
_cell.angle_alpha   90.00
_cell.angle_beta   90.00
_cell.angle_gamma   90.00
#
_symmetry.space_group_name_H-M   'P 1'
#
loop_
_entity.id
_entity.type
_entity.pdbx_description
1 polymer ?
#
loop_
_entity_poly.entity_id
_entity_poly.type
_entity_poly.pdbx_seq_one_letter_code
_entity_poly.pdbx_strand_id
1 'polypeptide(L)'
;MIEIRAIEEGEASAFLDLLCQIFELDPGRAATVFYSEPFFDLKRKWALFAEGQMQSILTTTPLDFGFGRALGIAGVGTRNGFRGRGYGQRLLEFVLETGEREGEAAAMLFAHQEVLYTRCGFQLVDEVVKGPLDAHCQLPYAGMLPEGQVEEIYATWAMGNPMRLRRDARRWHYWRYVYRECYAAPGGYVASETNLCREALFNQLPTTWPILPEAEWYGLRSMTDLLGIPMKTQGVELLVMARGFPATPQMFMSDQF
;
A
#
# COMPACT_ATOMS: atom_id res chain seq x y z
N MET A 1 26.04 9.41 19.33
CA MET A 1 26.11 8.09 18.69
C MET A 1 24.82 7.87 17.90
N ILE A 2 24.90 7.28 16.71
CA ILE A 2 23.74 6.92 15.88
C ILE A 2 23.62 5.40 15.86
N GLU A 3 22.42 4.90 16.05
CA GLU A 3 22.07 3.48 16.00
C GLU A 3 20.83 3.32 15.11
N ILE A 4 20.80 2.27 14.29
CA ILE A 4 19.65 1.94 13.43
C ILE A 4 19.31 0.48 13.64
N ARG A 5 18.05 0.20 14.01
CA ARG A 5 17.54 -1.16 14.24
C ARG A 5 16.01 -1.20 14.22
N ALA A 6 15.46 -2.41 14.21
CA ALA A 6 14.07 -2.62 14.56
C ALA A 6 13.81 -2.25 16.03
N ILE A 7 12.58 -1.83 16.34
CA ILE A 7 12.19 -1.48 17.70
C ILE A 7 11.95 -2.73 18.55
N GLU A 8 12.10 -2.56 19.86
CA GLU A 8 11.80 -3.56 20.88
C GLU A 8 10.37 -3.39 21.42
N GLU A 9 9.88 -4.37 22.17
CA GLU A 9 8.52 -4.38 22.72
C GLU A 9 8.22 -3.14 23.58
N GLY A 10 9.18 -2.73 24.42
CA GLY A 10 9.06 -1.52 25.26
C GLY A 10 9.07 -0.20 24.48
N GLU A 11 9.37 -0.21 23.19
CA GLU A 11 9.52 0.98 22.36
C GLU A 11 8.33 1.22 21.42
N ALA A 12 7.38 0.29 21.35
CA ALA A 12 6.22 0.36 20.45
C ALA A 12 5.37 1.61 20.67
N SER A 13 5.14 2.00 21.93
CA SER A 13 4.40 3.23 22.27
C SER A 13 5.14 4.47 21.78
N ALA A 14 6.46 4.56 22.00
CA ALA A 14 7.26 5.70 21.57
C ALA A 14 7.32 5.82 20.03
N PHE A 15 7.36 4.67 19.34
CA PHE A 15 7.26 4.61 17.89
C PHE A 15 5.92 5.17 17.40
N LEU A 16 4.82 4.71 17.99
CA LEU A 16 3.47 5.16 17.65
C LEU A 16 3.30 6.66 17.94
N ASP A 17 3.79 7.14 19.08
CA ASP A 17 3.73 8.56 19.45
C ASP A 17 4.46 9.43 18.42
N LEU A 18 5.65 9.00 17.99
CA LEU A 18 6.41 9.70 16.96
C LEU A 18 5.69 9.65 15.60
N LEU A 19 5.09 8.51 15.24
CA LEU A 19 4.28 8.38 14.03
C LEU A 19 3.10 9.36 14.05
N CYS A 20 2.36 9.42 15.15
CA CYS A 20 1.24 10.33 15.31
C CYS A 20 1.67 11.80 15.24
N GLN A 21 2.82 12.15 15.83
CA GLN A 21 3.37 13.51 15.75
C GLN A 21 3.79 13.91 14.33
N ILE A 22 4.33 12.98 13.54
CA ILE A 22 4.81 13.27 12.19
C ILE A 22 3.66 13.42 11.20
N PHE A 23 2.65 12.57 11.33
CA PHE A 23 1.51 12.48 10.41
C PHE A 23 0.23 13.14 10.95
N GLU A 24 0.33 13.84 12.08
CA GLU A 24 -0.78 14.57 12.73
C GLU A 24 -2.02 13.70 12.98
N LEU A 25 -1.77 12.46 13.44
CA LEU A 25 -2.82 11.47 13.68
C LEU A 25 -3.38 11.59 15.10
N ASP A 26 -4.66 11.24 15.27
CA ASP A 26 -5.26 11.05 16.60
C ASP A 26 -4.67 9.80 17.28
N PRO A 27 -3.98 9.93 18.42
CA PRO A 27 -3.29 8.80 19.05
C PRO A 27 -4.23 7.68 19.50
N GLY A 28 -5.44 8.02 19.95
CA GLY A 28 -6.42 7.03 20.43
C GLY A 28 -6.88 6.11 19.29
N ARG A 29 -7.28 6.70 18.16
CA ARG A 29 -7.65 5.95 16.95
C ARG A 29 -6.46 5.23 16.33
N ALA A 30 -5.30 5.87 16.29
CA ALA A 30 -4.09 5.27 15.72
C ALA A 30 -3.64 4.04 16.51
N ALA A 31 -3.71 4.07 17.85
CA ALA A 31 -3.35 2.94 18.70
C ALA A 31 -4.19 1.69 18.41
N THR A 32 -5.52 1.84 18.28
CA THR A 32 -6.40 0.71 17.98
C THR A 32 -6.01 0.03 16.68
N VAL A 33 -5.75 0.80 15.61
CA VAL A 33 -5.35 0.24 14.31
C VAL A 33 -3.93 -0.33 14.37
N PHE A 34 -2.98 0.41 14.94
CA PHE A 34 -1.56 0.04 14.98
C PHE A 34 -1.31 -1.30 15.66
N TYR A 35 -1.97 -1.60 16.78
CA TYR A 35 -1.76 -2.86 17.50
C TYR A 35 -2.62 -4.02 17.00
N SER A 36 -3.71 -3.73 16.27
CA SER A 36 -4.62 -4.78 15.76
C SER A 36 -4.43 -5.10 14.28
N GLU A 37 -3.60 -4.34 13.56
CA GLU A 37 -3.34 -4.60 12.14
C GLU A 37 -2.71 -5.99 11.94
N PRO A 38 -3.16 -6.77 10.94
CA PRO A 38 -2.57 -8.06 10.61
C PRO A 38 -1.06 -8.03 10.33
N PHE A 39 -0.52 -6.88 9.92
CA PHE A 39 0.90 -6.68 9.64
C PHE A 39 1.72 -6.18 10.84
N PHE A 40 1.15 -6.11 12.04
CA PHE A 40 1.88 -5.67 13.22
C PHE A 40 3.03 -6.64 13.52
N ASP A 41 4.25 -6.15 13.35
CA ASP A 41 5.48 -6.89 13.60
C ASP A 41 6.58 -5.89 13.98
N LEU A 42 7.08 -5.99 15.22
CA LEU A 42 8.11 -5.10 15.73
C LEU A 42 9.42 -5.22 14.92
N LYS A 43 9.72 -6.39 14.36
CA LYS A 43 10.91 -6.61 13.52
C LYS A 43 10.86 -5.86 12.19
N ARG A 44 9.69 -5.35 11.84
CA ARG A 44 9.41 -4.60 10.62
C ARG A 44 9.20 -3.10 10.89
N LYS A 45 9.26 -2.66 12.15
CA LYS A 45 9.16 -1.26 12.56
C LYS A 45 10.58 -0.77 12.90
N TRP A 46 11.15 0.03 12.00
CA TRP A 46 12.55 0.44 12.06
C TRP A 46 12.69 1.84 12.61
N ALA A 47 13.73 2.05 13.40
CA ALA A 47 14.03 3.32 14.02
C ALA A 47 15.51 3.67 13.88
N LEU A 48 15.77 4.96 13.69
CA LEU A 48 17.08 5.57 13.89
C LEU A 48 17.07 6.31 15.23
N PHE A 49 17.99 5.92 16.10
CA PHE A 49 18.25 6.53 17.39
C PHE A 49 19.46 7.45 17.28
N ALA A 50 19.33 8.67 17.79
CA ALA A 50 20.43 9.60 17.96
C ALA A 50 20.45 10.06 19.42
N GLU A 51 21.59 9.90 20.09
CA GLU A 51 21.75 10.24 21.52
C GLU A 51 20.73 9.51 22.41
N GLY A 52 20.46 8.23 22.09
CA GLY A 52 19.52 7.38 22.84
C GLY A 52 18.05 7.71 22.59
N GLN A 53 17.73 8.65 21.70
CA GLN A 53 16.35 9.04 21.39
C GLN A 53 15.95 8.62 19.98
N MET A 54 14.73 8.12 19.83
CA MET A 54 14.14 7.80 18.53
C MET A 54 13.85 9.09 17.73
N GLN A 55 14.53 9.26 16.60
CA GLN A 55 14.46 10.47 15.77
C GLN A 55 13.84 10.26 14.41
N SER A 56 13.99 9.08 13.82
CA SER A 56 13.41 8.74 12.52
C SER A 56 12.85 7.33 12.55
N ILE A 57 11.75 7.11 11.87
CA ILE A 57 11.05 5.82 11.81
C ILE A 57 10.61 5.49 10.39
N LEU A 58 10.41 4.21 10.14
CA LEU A 58 9.63 3.68 9.01
C LEU A 58 9.11 2.28 9.35
N THR A 59 8.14 1.80 8.59
CA THR A 59 7.65 0.42 8.64
C THR A 59 7.92 -0.26 7.31
N THR A 60 8.32 -1.53 7.33
CA THR A 60 8.39 -2.36 6.13
C THR A 60 7.31 -3.45 6.13
N THR A 61 6.81 -3.78 4.95
CA THR A 61 5.79 -4.81 4.79
C THR A 61 6.25 -5.76 3.68
N PRO A 62 6.28 -7.09 3.90
CA PRO A 62 6.72 -8.02 2.87
C PRO A 62 5.71 -8.06 1.71
N LEU A 63 6.22 -8.03 0.49
CA LEU A 63 5.46 -8.15 -0.76
C LEU A 63 6.00 -9.34 -1.55
N ASP A 64 5.10 -10.08 -2.20
CA ASP A 64 5.45 -11.20 -3.08
C ASP A 64 4.96 -10.91 -4.49
N PHE A 65 5.84 -11.04 -5.47
CA PHE A 65 5.55 -10.89 -6.88
C PHE A 65 6.04 -12.14 -7.63
N GLY A 66 5.61 -12.29 -8.88
CA GLY A 66 6.10 -13.41 -9.69
C GLY A 66 7.57 -13.35 -10.06
N PHE A 67 8.21 -12.18 -9.97
CA PHE A 67 9.66 -12.06 -10.13
C PHE A 67 10.44 -12.29 -8.83
N GLY A 68 9.80 -12.28 -7.66
CA GLY A 68 10.47 -12.42 -6.35
C GLY A 68 9.85 -11.58 -5.25
N ARG A 69 10.54 -11.51 -4.11
CA ARG A 69 10.11 -10.75 -2.92
C ARG A 69 10.54 -9.29 -2.99
N ALA A 70 9.72 -8.43 -2.41
CA ALA A 70 9.98 -7.00 -2.29
C ALA A 70 9.54 -6.45 -0.93
N LEU A 71 9.94 -5.22 -0.62
CA LEU A 71 9.51 -4.44 0.53
C LEU A 71 8.49 -3.38 0.11
N GLY A 72 7.35 -3.31 0.77
CA GLY A 72 6.58 -2.10 0.89
C GLY A 72 7.14 -1.25 2.03
N ILE A 73 7.33 0.05 1.84
CA ILE A 73 7.82 0.98 2.87
C ILE A 73 6.77 2.06 3.14
N ALA A 74 6.39 2.19 4.42
CA ALA A 74 5.37 3.13 4.89
C ALA A 74 5.82 3.87 6.15
N GLY A 75 5.07 4.91 6.53
CA GLY A 75 5.31 5.65 7.78
C GLY A 75 6.70 6.30 7.87
N VAL A 76 7.33 6.59 6.74
CA VAL A 76 8.68 7.19 6.70
C VAL A 76 8.61 8.58 7.26
N GLY A 77 9.32 8.82 8.36
CA GLY A 77 9.23 10.10 9.05
C GLY A 77 10.43 10.40 9.93
N THR A 78 10.74 11.69 10.04
CA THR A 78 11.76 12.21 10.97
C THR A 78 11.13 13.30 11.83
N ARG A 79 11.43 13.27 13.14
CA ARG A 79 11.02 14.27 14.13
C ARG A 79 11.32 15.69 13.61
N ASN A 80 10.35 16.61 13.73
CA ASN A 80 10.38 17.93 13.08
C ASN A 80 11.68 18.71 13.30
N GLY A 81 12.18 18.82 14.54
CA GLY A 81 13.42 19.54 14.87
C GLY A 81 14.72 18.89 14.39
N PHE A 82 14.64 17.68 13.84
CA PHE A 82 15.78 16.88 13.37
C PHE A 82 15.73 16.60 11.86
N ARG A 83 14.73 17.14 11.15
CA ARG A 83 14.68 17.11 9.68
C ARG A 83 15.88 17.85 9.07
N GLY A 84 16.25 17.49 7.84
CA GLY A 84 17.40 18.07 7.14
C GLY A 84 18.78 17.59 7.60
N ARG A 85 18.86 16.70 8.61
CA ARG A 85 20.13 16.15 9.12
C ARG A 85 20.54 14.82 8.47
N GLY A 86 19.80 14.36 7.46
CA GLY A 86 20.05 13.10 6.76
C GLY A 86 19.57 11.83 7.50
N TYR A 87 18.86 11.94 8.62
CA TYR A 87 18.41 10.76 9.38
C TYR A 87 17.45 9.85 8.60
N GLY A 88 16.45 10.43 7.92
CA GLY A 88 15.53 9.65 7.08
C GLY A 88 16.26 8.91 5.95
N GLN A 89 17.26 9.54 5.33
CA GLN A 89 18.07 8.91 4.28
C GLN A 89 18.88 7.74 4.85
N ARG A 90 19.62 7.94 5.94
CA ARG A 90 20.42 6.88 6.58
C ARG A 90 19.58 5.70 7.03
N LEU A 91 18.41 5.97 7.61
CA LEU A 91 17.46 4.92 8.00
C LEU A 91 17.01 4.12 6.79
N LEU A 92 16.61 4.80 5.71
CA LEU A 92 16.10 4.16 4.50
C LEU A 92 17.19 3.32 3.81
N GLU A 93 18.40 3.86 3.65
CA GLU A 93 19.56 3.15 3.08
C GLU A 93 19.88 1.88 3.88
N PHE A 94 19.95 1.97 5.22
CA PHE A 94 20.22 0.81 6.08
C PHE A 94 19.15 -0.29 5.94
N VAL A 95 17.89 0.10 5.87
CA VAL A 95 16.77 -0.85 5.73
C VAL A 95 16.81 -1.54 4.36
N LEU A 96 17.13 -0.80 3.30
CA LEU A 96 17.29 -1.36 1.96
C LEU A 96 18.45 -2.34 1.87
N GLU A 97 19.62 -1.99 2.41
CA GLU A 97 20.79 -2.88 2.48
C GLU A 97 20.52 -4.14 3.32
N THR A 98 19.70 -4.02 4.36
CA THR A 98 19.27 -5.16 5.17
C THR A 98 18.31 -6.06 4.40
N GLY A 99 17.30 -5.47 3.74
CA GLY A 99 16.37 -6.20 2.88
C GLY A 99 17.09 -6.97 1.76
N GLU A 100 18.08 -6.34 1.10
CA GLU A 100 18.88 -6.99 0.07
C GLU A 100 19.61 -8.24 0.59
N ARG A 101 20.23 -8.16 1.78
CA ARG A 101 20.89 -9.30 2.43
C ARG A 101 19.92 -10.40 2.86
N GLU A 102 18.65 -10.06 3.11
CA GLU A 102 17.59 -10.98 3.50
C GLU A 102 16.78 -11.52 2.30
N GLY A 103 17.16 -11.17 1.07
CA GLY A 103 16.49 -11.63 -0.15
C GLY A 103 15.25 -10.82 -0.57
N GLU A 104 15.08 -9.62 -0.02
CA GLU A 104 14.02 -8.65 -0.33
C GLU A 104 14.66 -7.39 -0.97
N ALA A 105 15.37 -7.57 -2.08
CA ALA A 105 16.19 -6.51 -2.70
C ALA A 105 15.38 -5.42 -3.44
N ALA A 106 14.15 -5.74 -3.86
CA ALA A 106 13.25 -4.77 -4.46
C ALA A 106 12.44 -4.03 -3.39
N ALA A 107 12.16 -2.75 -3.59
CA ALA A 107 11.37 -1.95 -2.65
C ALA A 107 10.45 -0.97 -3.37
N MET A 108 9.29 -0.70 -2.80
CA MET A 108 8.36 0.31 -3.29
C MET A 108 7.68 1.06 -2.15
N LEU A 109 7.21 2.28 -2.45
CA LEU A 109 6.54 3.16 -1.50
C LEU A 109 5.60 4.13 -2.21
N PHE A 110 4.73 4.74 -1.41
CA PHE A 110 3.85 5.83 -1.82
C PHE A 110 4.34 7.13 -1.18
N ALA A 111 4.48 8.19 -1.97
CA ALA A 111 5.08 9.44 -1.53
C ALA A 111 4.33 10.67 -2.05
N HIS A 112 4.29 11.73 -1.24
CA HIS A 112 3.90 13.07 -1.71
C HIS A 112 5.10 13.84 -2.32
N GLN A 113 6.34 13.46 -1.98
CA GLN A 113 7.54 14.15 -2.42
C GLN A 113 8.64 13.14 -2.77
N GLU A 114 9.31 13.33 -3.91
CA GLU A 114 10.29 12.39 -4.45
C GLU A 114 11.73 12.59 -3.94
N VAL A 115 12.05 13.76 -3.38
CA VAL A 115 13.44 14.22 -3.19
C VAL A 115 14.27 13.27 -2.33
N LEU A 116 13.72 12.79 -1.20
CA LEU A 116 14.40 11.86 -0.32
C LEU A 116 14.62 10.51 -1.01
N TYR A 117 13.58 10.00 -1.66
CA TYR A 117 13.56 8.64 -2.21
C TYR A 117 14.44 8.53 -3.45
N THR A 118 14.47 9.56 -4.30
CA THR A 118 15.38 9.64 -5.45
C THR A 118 16.84 9.55 -5.03
N ARG A 119 17.23 10.20 -3.92
CA ARG A 119 18.59 10.10 -3.35
C ARG A 119 18.93 8.69 -2.88
N CYS A 120 17.92 7.90 -2.49
CA CYS A 120 18.07 6.51 -2.06
C CYS A 120 17.95 5.50 -3.24
N GLY A 121 17.92 5.99 -4.47
CA GLY A 121 17.87 5.17 -5.69
C GLY A 121 16.46 4.71 -6.11
N PHE A 122 15.40 5.29 -5.55
CA PHE A 122 14.04 5.07 -6.06
C PHE A 122 13.80 5.88 -7.33
N GLN A 123 12.92 5.36 -8.19
CA GLN A 123 12.43 6.02 -9.39
C GLN A 123 10.90 6.12 -9.31
N LEU A 124 10.34 7.19 -9.88
CA LEU A 124 8.90 7.28 -10.11
C LEU A 124 8.50 6.23 -11.16
N VAL A 125 7.59 5.33 -10.80
CA VAL A 125 7.15 4.22 -11.68
C VAL A 125 5.66 4.24 -11.99
N ASP A 126 4.86 4.92 -11.17
CA ASP A 126 3.42 5.09 -11.34
C ASP A 126 2.89 6.25 -10.47
N GLU A 127 1.59 6.51 -10.56
CA GLU A 127 0.87 7.46 -9.73
C GLU A 127 -0.38 6.81 -9.16
N VAL A 128 -0.80 7.22 -7.96
CA VAL A 128 -2.14 6.92 -7.45
C VAL A 128 -3.08 8.01 -7.94
N VAL A 129 -4.13 7.61 -8.65
CA VAL A 129 -5.17 8.49 -9.16
C VAL A 129 -6.46 8.31 -8.40
N LYS A 130 -7.17 9.42 -8.23
CA LYS A 130 -8.49 9.48 -7.61
C LYS A 130 -9.45 10.29 -8.45
N GLY A 131 -10.71 9.87 -8.47
CA GLY A 131 -11.77 10.68 -9.07
C GLY A 131 -13.11 9.95 -9.18
N PRO A 132 -14.18 10.69 -9.50
CA PRO A 132 -15.53 10.14 -9.62
C PRO A 132 -15.64 9.21 -10.83
N LEU A 133 -16.30 8.07 -10.63
CA LEU A 133 -16.59 7.11 -11.68
C LEU A 133 -17.69 7.62 -12.62
N ASP A 134 -17.49 7.37 -13.92
CA ASP A 134 -18.48 7.57 -14.99
C ASP A 134 -19.15 6.24 -15.33
N ALA A 135 -19.80 5.65 -14.33
CA ALA A 135 -20.41 4.34 -14.44
C ALA A 135 -21.90 4.38 -14.14
N HIS A 136 -22.67 3.65 -14.93
CA HIS A 136 -24.09 3.44 -14.65
C HIS A 136 -24.26 2.43 -13.52
N CYS A 137 -24.87 2.85 -12.42
CA CYS A 137 -25.32 1.97 -11.34
C CYS A 137 -26.64 1.31 -11.75
N GLN A 138 -26.76 -0.01 -11.57
CA GLN A 138 -28.02 -0.74 -11.71
C GLN A 138 -28.33 -1.51 -10.43
N LEU A 139 -29.51 -1.26 -9.86
CA LEU A 139 -30.04 -1.97 -8.70
C LEU A 139 -31.17 -2.93 -9.11
N PRO A 140 -31.30 -4.11 -8.45
CA PRO A 140 -30.36 -4.66 -7.47
C PRO A 140 -29.03 -5.04 -8.13
N TYR A 141 -27.95 -5.04 -7.35
CA TYR A 141 -26.63 -5.43 -7.85
C TYR A 141 -26.60 -6.89 -8.31
N ALA A 142 -25.58 -7.22 -9.11
CA ALA A 142 -25.21 -8.60 -9.37
C ALA A 142 -24.95 -9.35 -8.04
N GLY A 143 -25.04 -10.68 -8.06
CA GLY A 143 -24.83 -11.49 -6.86
C GLY A 143 -23.47 -11.23 -6.20
N MET A 144 -23.45 -11.17 -4.87
CA MET A 144 -22.20 -11.12 -4.11
C MET A 144 -21.42 -12.42 -4.30
N LEU A 145 -20.11 -12.31 -4.49
CA LEU A 145 -19.24 -13.47 -4.57
C LEU A 145 -18.80 -13.91 -3.17
N PRO A 146 -18.77 -15.23 -2.90
CA PRO A 146 -18.11 -15.75 -1.72
C PRO A 146 -16.62 -15.41 -1.72
N GLU A 147 -16.04 -15.23 -0.53
CA GLU A 147 -14.62 -14.87 -0.37
C GLU A 147 -13.68 -15.81 -1.13
N GLY A 148 -13.84 -17.12 -1.00
CA GLY A 148 -12.98 -18.10 -1.67
C GLY A 148 -12.96 -17.93 -3.19
N GLN A 149 -14.08 -17.53 -3.79
CA GLN A 149 -14.15 -17.29 -5.23
C GLN A 149 -13.40 -16.01 -5.63
N VAL A 150 -13.46 -14.95 -4.80
CA VAL A 150 -12.67 -13.72 -4.99
C VAL A 150 -11.17 -14.05 -4.90
N GLU A 151 -10.77 -14.85 -3.90
CA GLU A 151 -9.39 -15.29 -3.72
C GLU A 151 -8.86 -16.07 -4.95
N GLU A 152 -9.66 -17.01 -5.47
CA GLU A 152 -9.32 -17.80 -6.67
C GLU A 152 -9.19 -16.95 -7.94
N ILE A 153 -10.12 -16.02 -8.17
CA ILE A 153 -10.09 -15.11 -9.33
C ILE A 153 -8.84 -14.23 -9.26
N TYR A 154 -8.57 -13.63 -8.10
CA TYR A 154 -7.38 -12.80 -7.90
C TYR A 154 -6.10 -13.61 -8.09
N ALA A 155 -6.00 -14.81 -7.51
CA ALA A 155 -4.82 -15.65 -7.64
C ALA A 155 -4.52 -16.00 -9.10
N THR A 156 -5.57 -16.34 -9.88
CA THR A 156 -5.45 -16.61 -11.31
C THR A 156 -4.93 -15.38 -12.07
N TRP A 157 -5.47 -14.19 -11.79
CA TRP A 157 -4.98 -12.95 -12.39
C TRP A 157 -3.54 -12.65 -11.99
N ALA A 158 -3.19 -12.78 -10.72
CA ALA A 158 -1.85 -12.50 -10.21
C ALA A 158 -0.79 -13.44 -10.80
N MET A 159 -1.13 -14.70 -11.07
CA MET A 159 -0.22 -15.64 -11.75
C MET A 159 0.06 -15.28 -13.22
N GLY A 160 -0.85 -14.56 -13.87
CA GLY A 160 -0.75 -14.23 -15.30
C GLY A 160 0.33 -13.19 -15.67
N ASN A 161 0.92 -12.50 -14.70
CA ASN A 161 1.99 -11.54 -14.95
C ASN A 161 2.94 -11.46 -13.73
N PRO A 162 4.27 -11.58 -13.91
CA PRO A 162 5.21 -11.54 -12.80
C PRO A 162 5.22 -10.23 -12.01
N MET A 163 4.70 -9.13 -12.58
CA MET A 163 4.60 -7.83 -11.92
C MET A 163 3.37 -7.67 -11.04
N ARG A 164 2.48 -8.66 -10.98
CA ARG A 164 1.28 -8.60 -10.15
C ARG A 164 1.59 -9.07 -8.74
N LEU A 165 1.13 -8.30 -7.76
CA LEU A 165 1.27 -8.65 -6.35
C LEU A 165 0.53 -9.97 -6.09
N ARG A 166 1.18 -10.90 -5.41
CA ARG A 166 0.60 -12.14 -4.92
C ARG A 166 0.19 -11.96 -3.47
N ARG A 167 -1.02 -12.39 -3.16
CA ARG A 167 -1.56 -12.34 -1.80
C ARG A 167 -1.34 -13.69 -1.13
N ASP A 168 -0.62 -13.68 -0.01
CA ASP A 168 -0.58 -14.81 0.91
C ASP A 168 -1.78 -14.75 1.89
N ALA A 169 -1.85 -15.73 2.79
CA ALA A 169 -2.91 -15.78 3.80
C ALA A 169 -2.95 -14.52 4.70
N ARG A 170 -1.78 -13.95 5.02
CA ARG A 170 -1.68 -12.74 5.86
C ARG A 170 -2.21 -11.51 5.13
N ARG A 171 -1.90 -11.38 3.83
CA ARG A 171 -2.42 -10.31 2.98
C ARG A 171 -3.92 -10.42 2.77
N TRP A 172 -4.46 -11.63 2.58
CA TRP A 172 -5.92 -11.83 2.55
C TRP A 172 -6.58 -11.51 3.89
N HIS A 173 -5.93 -11.81 5.01
CA HIS A 173 -6.42 -11.39 6.32
C HIS A 173 -6.45 -9.86 6.47
N TYR A 174 -5.40 -9.16 6.03
CA TYR A 174 -5.38 -7.69 5.95
C TYR A 174 -6.45 -7.13 5.02
N TRP A 175 -6.62 -7.74 3.84
CA TRP A 175 -7.64 -7.35 2.88
C TRP A 175 -9.04 -7.43 3.51
N ARG A 176 -9.33 -8.47 4.30
CA ARG A 176 -10.60 -8.62 5.03
C ARG A 176 -10.76 -7.70 6.24
N TYR A 177 -9.67 -7.18 6.79
CA TYR A 177 -9.71 -6.28 7.94
C TYR A 177 -10.47 -4.98 7.64
N VAL A 178 -10.48 -4.56 6.37
CA VAL A 178 -11.28 -3.44 5.90
C VAL A 178 -12.57 -3.96 5.27
N TYR A 179 -13.71 -3.51 5.79
CA TYR A 179 -15.02 -3.91 5.28
C TYR A 179 -15.20 -3.53 3.81
N ARG A 180 -15.63 -4.51 3.00
CA ARG A 180 -15.91 -4.37 1.57
C ARG A 180 -16.87 -5.46 1.12
N GLU A 181 -17.66 -5.16 0.11
CA GLU A 181 -18.56 -6.11 -0.54
C GLU A 181 -18.03 -6.42 -1.94
N CYS A 182 -17.98 -7.70 -2.30
CA CYS A 182 -17.52 -8.14 -3.61
C CYS A 182 -18.67 -8.62 -4.47
N TYR A 183 -18.88 -7.93 -5.58
CA TYR A 183 -19.97 -8.20 -6.51
C TYR A 183 -19.43 -8.81 -7.79
N ALA A 184 -20.18 -9.76 -8.36
CA ALA A 184 -19.81 -10.39 -9.61
C ALA A 184 -19.73 -9.36 -10.77
N ALA A 185 -18.70 -9.52 -11.61
CA ALA A 185 -18.51 -8.76 -12.85
C ALA A 185 -18.11 -9.71 -13.99
N PRO A 186 -18.18 -9.30 -15.27
CA PRO A 186 -17.76 -10.15 -16.38
C PRO A 186 -16.34 -10.70 -16.21
N GLY A 187 -16.23 -12.01 -15.99
CA GLY A 187 -14.96 -12.69 -15.76
C GLY A 187 -14.22 -12.30 -14.48
N GLY A 188 -14.89 -11.66 -13.51
CA GLY A 188 -14.26 -11.30 -12.24
C GLY A 188 -15.22 -10.65 -11.24
N TYR A 189 -14.78 -9.57 -10.60
CA TYR A 189 -15.50 -8.90 -9.52
C TYR A 189 -15.19 -7.40 -9.41
N VAL A 190 -16.05 -6.70 -8.68
CA VAL A 190 -15.83 -5.33 -8.20
C VAL A 190 -15.94 -5.33 -6.68
N ALA A 191 -14.90 -4.85 -5.99
CA ALA A 191 -14.92 -4.67 -4.54
C ALA A 191 -15.32 -3.23 -4.20
N SER A 192 -16.43 -3.11 -3.47
CA SER A 192 -17.06 -1.83 -3.11
C SER A 192 -16.90 -1.55 -1.63
N GLU A 193 -16.46 -0.33 -1.29
CA GLU A 193 -16.35 0.21 0.05
C GLU A 193 -17.24 1.45 0.18
N THR A 194 -18.55 1.24 0.36
CA THR A 194 -19.59 2.30 0.42
C THR A 194 -19.59 3.19 -0.85
N ASN A 195 -18.77 4.24 -0.87
CA ASN A 195 -18.62 5.21 -1.97
C ASN A 195 -17.22 5.20 -2.60
N LEU A 196 -16.40 4.18 -2.31
CA LEU A 196 -15.04 4.07 -2.82
C LEU A 196 -14.83 2.69 -3.45
N CYS A 197 -14.22 2.66 -4.63
CA CYS A 197 -13.75 1.44 -5.27
C CYS A 197 -12.23 1.51 -5.41
N ARG A 198 -11.54 0.55 -4.80
CA ARG A 198 -10.07 0.44 -4.81
C ARG A 198 -9.55 -0.80 -5.52
N GLU A 199 -10.45 -1.67 -5.92
CA GLU A 199 -10.16 -2.95 -6.52
C GLU A 199 -11.33 -3.41 -7.39
N ALA A 200 -11.04 -3.64 -8.67
CA ALA A 200 -11.95 -4.22 -9.61
C ALA A 200 -11.13 -5.07 -10.58
N LEU A 201 -11.66 -6.23 -10.95
CA LEU A 201 -11.02 -7.15 -11.87
C LEU A 201 -12.09 -7.76 -12.75
N PHE A 202 -11.94 -7.63 -14.06
CA PHE A 202 -12.89 -8.17 -15.02
C PHE A 202 -12.16 -8.38 -16.35
N ASN A 203 -12.65 -9.30 -17.18
CA ASN A 203 -12.09 -9.54 -18.51
C ASN A 203 -12.75 -8.71 -19.61
N GLN A 204 -13.89 -8.09 -19.28
CA GLN A 204 -14.63 -7.18 -20.14
C GLN A 204 -15.20 -6.08 -19.27
N LEU A 205 -15.09 -4.83 -19.74
CA LEU A 205 -15.60 -3.67 -19.03
C LEU A 205 -17.11 -3.85 -18.73
N PRO A 206 -17.53 -3.79 -17.45
CA PRO A 206 -18.94 -3.91 -17.10
C PRO A 206 -19.73 -2.74 -17.68
N THR A 207 -20.90 -3.02 -18.26
CA THR A 207 -21.85 -1.99 -18.69
C THR A 207 -22.55 -1.32 -17.51
N THR A 208 -22.64 -2.02 -16.38
CA THR A 208 -23.18 -1.53 -15.12
C THR A 208 -22.25 -1.89 -13.98
N TRP A 209 -22.13 -0.97 -13.02
CA TRP A 209 -21.21 -1.11 -11.91
C TRP A 209 -21.98 -1.28 -10.59
N PRO A 210 -21.58 -2.23 -9.73
CA PRO A 210 -22.23 -2.50 -8.45
C PRO A 210 -21.71 -1.56 -7.35
N ILE A 211 -21.78 -0.26 -7.63
CA ILE A 211 -21.33 0.82 -6.73
C ILE A 211 -22.41 1.89 -6.69
N LEU A 212 -22.47 2.63 -5.58
CA LEU A 212 -23.42 3.72 -5.45
C LEU A 212 -23.12 4.85 -6.45
N PRO A 213 -24.14 5.62 -6.87
CA PRO A 213 -23.92 6.86 -7.61
C PRO A 213 -22.90 7.74 -6.90
N GLU A 214 -22.08 8.46 -7.67
CA GLU A 214 -21.01 9.34 -7.16
C GLU A 214 -19.84 8.62 -6.47
N ALA A 215 -19.78 7.29 -6.53
CA ALA A 215 -18.63 6.55 -6.05
C ALA A 215 -17.33 7.00 -6.75
N GLU A 216 -16.25 7.00 -6.00
CA GLU A 216 -14.91 7.36 -6.46
C GLU A 216 -14.09 6.10 -6.75
N TRP A 217 -13.24 6.18 -7.77
CA TRP A 217 -12.14 5.26 -7.96
C TRP A 217 -10.90 5.79 -7.25
N TYR A 218 -10.13 4.90 -6.63
CA TYR A 218 -8.81 5.19 -6.07
C TYR A 218 -7.87 4.03 -6.39
N GLY A 219 -6.99 4.23 -7.35
CA GLY A 219 -6.20 3.17 -7.97
C GLY A 219 -4.86 3.65 -8.49
N LEU A 220 -3.98 2.72 -8.86
CA LEU A 220 -2.79 3.03 -9.65
C LEU A 220 -3.21 3.50 -11.05
N ARG A 221 -2.55 4.53 -11.61
CA ARG A 221 -2.83 5.02 -12.96
C ARG A 221 -2.67 3.89 -13.99
N SER A 222 -1.57 3.15 -13.93
CA SER A 222 -1.34 2.03 -14.85
C SER A 222 -2.45 0.96 -14.78
N MET A 223 -2.97 0.66 -13.59
CA MET A 223 -4.07 -0.28 -13.40
C MET A 223 -5.40 0.28 -13.87
N THR A 224 -5.63 1.58 -13.66
CA THR A 224 -6.80 2.31 -14.12
C THR A 224 -6.91 2.23 -15.64
N ASP A 225 -5.80 2.49 -16.34
CA ASP A 225 -5.70 2.43 -17.79
C ASP A 225 -5.82 0.99 -18.31
N LEU A 226 -5.12 0.04 -17.66
CA LEU A 226 -5.15 -1.38 -18.03
C LEU A 226 -6.56 -1.98 -17.98
N LEU A 227 -7.34 -1.62 -16.94
CA LEU A 227 -8.69 -2.12 -16.72
C LEU A 227 -9.74 -1.27 -17.46
N GLY A 228 -9.37 -0.14 -18.05
CA GLY A 228 -10.30 0.77 -18.70
C GLY A 228 -11.34 1.35 -17.72
N ILE A 229 -10.92 1.66 -16.50
CA ILE A 229 -11.83 2.18 -15.46
C ILE A 229 -12.43 3.52 -15.94
N PRO A 230 -13.76 3.66 -16.00
CA PRO A 230 -14.39 4.86 -16.54
C PRO A 230 -14.39 5.96 -15.48
N MET A 231 -13.45 6.88 -15.55
CA MET A 231 -13.36 8.04 -14.64
C MET A 231 -13.77 9.32 -15.37
N LYS A 232 -14.58 10.17 -14.72
CA LYS A 232 -14.96 11.47 -15.29
C LYS A 232 -13.79 12.46 -15.30
N THR A 233 -13.02 12.45 -14.21
CA THR A 233 -11.83 13.27 -14.01
C THR A 233 -10.82 12.48 -13.19
N GLN A 234 -9.54 12.84 -13.29
CA GLN A 234 -8.47 12.17 -12.55
C GLN A 234 -7.59 13.21 -11.86
N GLY A 235 -7.46 13.12 -10.54
CA GLY A 235 -6.47 13.82 -9.74
C GLY A 235 -5.35 12.87 -9.31
N VAL A 236 -4.11 13.37 -9.24
CA VAL A 236 -2.99 12.61 -8.67
C VAL A 236 -2.95 12.85 -7.16
N GLU A 237 -2.97 11.77 -6.40
CA GLU A 237 -2.93 11.80 -4.93
C GLU A 237 -1.53 11.52 -4.39
N LEU A 238 -0.86 10.51 -4.95
CA LEU A 238 0.45 10.02 -4.49
C LEU A 238 1.31 9.62 -5.69
N LEU A 239 2.61 9.75 -5.51
CA LEU A 239 3.63 9.17 -6.38
C LEU A 239 3.90 7.74 -5.92
N VAL A 240 4.05 6.82 -6.86
CA VAL A 240 4.52 5.45 -6.58
C VAL A 240 5.96 5.35 -7.02
N MET A 241 6.84 5.11 -6.05
CA MET A 241 8.27 5.03 -6.29
C MET A 241 8.77 3.62 -6.01
N ALA A 242 9.63 3.11 -6.87
CA ALA A 242 10.22 1.78 -6.74
C ALA A 242 11.73 1.76 -7.00
N ARG A 243 12.41 0.80 -6.38
CA ARG A 243 13.83 0.48 -6.55
C ARG A 243 13.97 -1.02 -6.76
N GLY A 244 14.77 -1.43 -7.76
CA GLY A 244 15.04 -2.85 -8.00
C GLY A 244 13.89 -3.65 -8.62
N PHE A 245 12.80 -2.99 -9.04
CA PHE A 245 11.71 -3.62 -9.78
C PHE A 245 12.07 -3.73 -11.27
N PRO A 246 11.77 -4.86 -11.95
CA PRO A 246 12.06 -5.03 -13.37
C PRO A 246 11.10 -4.26 -14.30
N ALA A 247 9.92 -3.89 -13.81
CA ALA A 247 8.93 -3.06 -14.50
C ALA A 247 7.98 -2.41 -13.46
N THR A 248 6.99 -1.63 -13.91
CA THR A 248 5.97 -1.05 -13.03
C THR A 248 5.16 -2.15 -12.32
N PRO A 249 5.07 -2.15 -10.97
CA PRO A 249 4.28 -3.13 -10.24
C PRO A 249 2.78 -2.97 -10.51
N GLN A 250 2.05 -4.07 -10.50
CA GLN A 250 0.60 -4.13 -10.65
C GLN A 250 -0.03 -4.62 -9.35
N MET A 251 -0.78 -3.76 -8.68
CA MET A 251 -1.49 -4.07 -7.44
C MET A 251 -2.71 -3.16 -7.31
N PHE A 252 -3.61 -3.51 -6.39
CA PHE A 252 -4.75 -2.66 -6.07
C PHE A 252 -4.48 -1.81 -4.84
N MET A 253 -5.23 -0.71 -4.66
CA MET A 253 -5.04 0.16 -3.49
C MET A 253 -5.63 -0.44 -2.19
N SER A 254 -6.31 -1.57 -2.29
CA SER A 254 -6.62 -2.47 -1.19
C SER A 254 -5.40 -3.23 -0.65
N ASP A 255 -4.30 -3.27 -1.41
CA ASP A 255 -3.02 -3.87 -1.03
C ASP A 255 -2.00 -2.83 -0.50
N GLN A 256 -2.41 -1.56 -0.40
CA GLN A 256 -1.57 -0.51 0.17
C GLN A 256 -1.08 -0.89 1.57
N PHE A 257 0.15 -0.48 1.89
CA PHE A 257 0.87 -0.77 3.12
C PHE A 257 1.30 0.51 3.82
#